data_AF-A0A9E1JDM9-F1
#
_entry.id   AF-A0A9E1JDM9-F1
#
_cell.length_a   1.000
_cell.length_b   1.000
_cell.length_c   1.000
_cell.angle_alpha   90.00
_cell.angle_beta   90.00
_cell.angle_gamma   90.00
#
_symmetry.space_group_name_H-M   'P 1'
#
loop_
_entity.id
_entity.type
_entity.pdbx_description
1 polymer ?
#
loop_
_entity_poly.entity_id
_entity_poly.type
_entity_poly.pdbx_seq_one_letter_code
_entity_poly.pdbx_strand_id
1 'polypeptide(L)' 'MKTVRVQGPTPTFGIVGFVFGLISIFALSVLLVPIAIIFAIISFNKEEEHIWAIIALICAGIGLLTSPTLLLLIVAILP' A
#
# COMPACT_ATOMS: atom_id res chain seq x y z
N MET A 1 0.63 5.08 41.03
CA MET A 1 1.15 4.26 39.92
C MET A 1 0.72 4.90 38.60
N LYS A 2 1.63 5.64 37.94
CA LYS A 2 1.36 6.27 36.64
C LYS A 2 1.72 5.23 35.58
N THR A 3 0.72 4.59 34.97
CA THR A 3 0.94 3.64 33.88
C THR A 3 1.53 4.40 32.71
N VAL A 4 2.84 4.24 32.48
CA VAL A 4 3.51 4.72 31.28
C VAL A 4 2.90 3.95 30.12
N ARG A 5 1.99 4.57 29.38
CA ARG A 5 1.54 4.01 28.11
C ARG A 5 2.73 4.04 27.17
N VAL A 6 3.36 2.89 26.96
CA VAL A 6 4.31 2.64 25.87
C VAL A 6 3.50 2.53 24.57
N GLN A 7 2.77 3.60 24.23
CA GLN A 7 2.23 3.78 22.88
C GLN A 7 3.05 4.91 22.30
N GLY A 8 4.28 4.58 21.93
CA GLY A 8 4.99 5.41 20.98
C GLY A 8 4.15 5.50 19.70
N PRO A 9 4.27 6.59 18.94
CA PRO A 9 3.62 6.74 17.64
C PRO A 9 3.86 5.49 16.76
N THR A 10 2.83 4.63 16.66
CA THR A 10 2.89 3.43 15.83
C THR A 10 2.46 3.80 14.41
N PRO A 11 3.27 3.50 13.38
CA PRO A 11 2.98 3.89 11.99
C PRO A 11 1.92 2.97 11.35
N THR A 12 0.74 2.91 11.95
CA THR A 12 -0.31 1.93 11.62
C THR A 12 -0.84 2.11 10.20
N PHE A 13 -1.03 3.34 9.73
CA PHE A 13 -1.57 3.58 8.39
C PHE A 13 -0.54 3.25 7.30
N GLY A 14 0.73 3.59 7.54
CA GLY A 14 1.82 3.22 6.65
C GLY A 14 1.98 1.70 6.51
N ILE A 15 1.90 0.96 7.61
CA ILE A 15 1.95 -0.52 7.60
C ILE A 15 0.76 -1.11 6.83
N VAL A 16 -0.46 -0.57 7.05
CA VAL A 16 -1.66 -1.02 6.33
C VAL A 16 -1.51 -0.78 4.83
N GLY A 17 -1.03 0.40 4.42
CA GLY A 17 -0.73 0.72 3.02
C GLY A 17 0.31 -0.23 2.41
N PHE A 18 1.36 -0.56 3.18
CA PHE A 18 2.37 -1.52 2.76
C PHE A 18 1.79 -2.91 2.52
N VAL A 19 0.99 -3.44 3.45
CA VAL A 19 0.36 -4.75 3.32
C VAL A 19 -0.56 -4.79 2.11
N PHE A 20 -1.40 -3.77 1.89
CA PHE A 20 -2.25 -3.71 0.70
C PHE A 20 -1.44 -3.61 -0.60
N GLY A 21 -0.37 -2.82 -0.61
CA GLY A 21 0.56 -2.74 -1.74
C GLY A 21 1.19 -4.09 -2.06
N LEU A 22 1.59 -4.85 -1.04
CA LEU A 22 2.22 -6.16 -1.21
C LEU A 22 1.22 -7.22 -1.71
N ILE A 23 -0.02 -7.21 -1.20
CA ILE A 23 -1.08 -8.12 -1.68
C ILE A 23 -1.46 -7.77 -3.14
N SER A 24 -1.38 -6.50 -3.52
CA SER A 24 -1.69 -6.05 -4.89
C SER A 24 -0.79 -6.70 -5.94
N ILE A 25 0.43 -7.13 -5.57
CA ILE A 25 1.38 -7.84 -6.45
C ILE A 25 0.83 -9.20 -6.91
N PHE A 26 0.07 -9.90 -6.08
CA PHE A 26 -0.22 -11.32 -6.32
C PHE A 26 -1.63 -11.62 -6.87
N ALA A 27 -2.65 -10.85 -6.47
CA ALA A 27 -4.04 -11.31 -6.64
C ALA A 27 -4.96 -10.30 -7.32
N LEU A 28 -4.97 -9.04 -6.88
CA LEU A 28 -6.09 -8.14 -7.17
C LEU A 28 -5.66 -6.68 -7.31
N SER A 29 -4.69 -6.44 -8.18
CA SER A 29 -4.03 -5.15 -8.38
C SER A 29 -5.00 -4.01 -8.71
N VAL A 30 -5.97 -4.23 -9.60
CA VAL A 30 -6.91 -3.19 -10.07
C VAL A 30 -7.66 -2.51 -8.92
N LEU A 31 -7.99 -3.27 -7.86
CA LEU A 31 -8.74 -2.77 -6.71
C LEU A 31 -7.85 -2.43 -5.52
N LEU A 32 -6.75 -3.18 -5.31
CA LEU A 32 -5.86 -2.97 -4.16
C LEU A 32 -4.83 -1.86 -4.37
N VAL A 33 -4.39 -1.60 -5.60
CA VAL A 33 -3.47 -0.48 -5.90
C VAL A 33 -4.07 0.87 -5.52
N PRO A 34 -5.30 1.26 -5.93
CA PRO A 34 -5.86 2.55 -5.53
C PRO A 34 -6.05 2.64 -4.01
N ILE A 35 -6.42 1.55 -3.34
CA ILE A 35 -6.52 1.49 -1.87
C ILE A 35 -5.15 1.72 -1.23
N ALA A 36 -4.11 1.03 -1.70
CA ALA A 36 -2.75 1.19 -1.21
C ALA A 36 -2.23 2.62 -1.40
N ILE A 37 -2.53 3.25 -2.54
CA ILE A 37 -2.20 4.64 -2.82
C ILE A 37 -2.92 5.60 -1.87
N ILE A 38 -4.22 5.39 -1.62
CA ILE A 38 -4.99 6.21 -0.66
C ILE A 38 -4.37 6.13 0.74
N PHE A 39 -4.05 4.93 1.21
CA PHE A 39 -3.40 4.75 2.51
C PHE A 39 -1.98 5.34 2.55
N ALA A 40 -1.22 5.26 1.45
CA ALA A 40 0.09 5.90 1.35
C ALA A 40 -0.03 7.43 1.43
N ILE A 41 -0.97 8.04 0.72
CA ILE A 41 -1.22 9.50 0.75
C ILE A 41 -1.66 9.95 2.14
N ILE A 42 -2.55 9.20 2.82
CA ILE A 42 -2.97 9.53 4.18
C ILE A 42 -1.79 9.44 5.16
N SER A 43 -0.88 8.48 4.94
CA SER A 43 0.33 8.31 5.76
C SER A 43 1.36 9.42 5.53
N PHE A 44 1.35 10.09 4.37
CA PHE A 44 2.20 11.27 4.13
C PHE A 44 1.86 12.47 5.01
N ASN A 45 0.68 12.54 5.62
CA ASN A 45 0.36 13.59 6.59
C ASN A 45 1.01 13.40 7.96
N LYS A 46 1.77 12.31 8.16
CA LYS A 46 2.47 12.03 9.42
C LYS A 46 3.96 11.83 9.16
N GLU A 47 4.77 12.68 9.76
CA GLU A 47 6.23 12.69 9.56
C GLU A 47 6.89 11.33 9.87
N GLU A 48 6.36 10.61 10.84
CA GLU A 48 6.87 9.31 11.27
C GLU A 48 6.49 8.13 10.35
N GLU A 49 5.52 8.33 9.46
CA GLU A 49 4.98 7.28 8.58
C GLU A 49 5.47 7.42 7.12
N HIS A 50 6.27 8.45 6.79
CA HIS A 50 6.77 8.70 5.43
C HIS A 50 7.51 7.51 4.82
N ILE A 51 8.37 6.85 5.59
CA ILE A 51 9.15 5.70 5.12
C ILE A 51 8.19 4.57 4.69
N TRP A 52 7.17 4.30 5.49
CA TRP A 52 6.17 3.28 5.20
C TRP A 52 5.28 3.68 4.01
N ALA A 53 4.95 4.96 3.88
CA ALA A 53 4.21 5.48 2.72
C ALA A 53 4.98 5.29 1.41
N ILE A 54 6.29 5.56 1.41
CA ILE A 54 7.16 5.37 0.24
C ILE A 54 7.24 3.89 -0.13
N ILE A 55 7.46 3.00 0.85
CA ILE A 55 7.54 1.56 0.60
C ILE A 55 6.21 1.02 0.08
N ALA A 56 5.08 1.47 0.64
CA ALA A 56 3.74 1.12 0.16
C ALA A 56 3.52 1.54 -1.31
N LEU A 57 3.95 2.75 -1.67
CA LEU A 57 3.85 3.27 -3.04
C LEU A 57 4.71 2.48 -4.03
N ILE A 58 5.94 2.11 -3.64
CA ILE A 58 6.81 1.25 -4.44
C ILE A 58 6.18 -0.14 -4.63
N CYS A 59 5.65 -0.75 -3.56
CA CYS A 59 4.97 -2.03 -3.63
C CYS A 59 3.73 -1.98 -4.53
N ALA A 60 2.93 -0.92 -4.43
CA ALA A 60 1.77 -0.71 -5.30
C ALA A 60 2.17 -0.50 -6.77
N GLY A 61 3.27 0.22 -7.04
CA GLY A 61 3.80 0.41 -8.39
C GLY A 61 4.31 -0.90 -9.00
N ILE A 62 5.06 -1.69 -8.22
CA ILE A 62 5.49 -3.03 -8.64
C ILE A 62 4.24 -3.90 -8.87
N GLY A 63 3.28 -3.89 -7.96
CA GLY A 63 2.05 -4.67 -8.08
C GLY A 63 1.13 -4.23 -9.22
N LEU A 64 1.24 -3.00 -9.72
CA LEU A 64 0.60 -2.60 -10.97
C LEU A 64 1.30 -3.26 -12.17
N LEU A 65 2.63 -3.27 -12.17
CA LEU A 65 3.45 -3.73 -13.30
C LEU A 65 3.54 -5.26 -13.40
N THR A 66 3.60 -5.97 -12.27
CA THR A 66 3.78 -7.42 -12.22
C THR A 66 2.47 -8.19 -12.09
N SER A 67 1.37 -7.50 -11.83
CA SER A 67 0.07 -8.12 -11.64
C SER A 67 -0.38 -8.91 -12.86
N PRO A 68 -0.61 -10.23 -12.69
CA PRO A 68 -1.21 -11.06 -13.72
C PRO A 68 -2.58 -10.54 -14.12
N THR A 69 -3.33 -9.93 -13.18
CA THR A 69 -4.67 -9.42 -13.42
C THR A 69 -4.68 -8.21 -14.37
N LEU A 70 -3.66 -7.35 -14.31
CA LEU A 70 -3.58 -6.17 -15.18
C LEU A 70 -3.11 -6.55 -16.59
N LEU A 71 -2.17 -7.49 -16.68
CA LEU A 71 -1.78 -8.10 -17.96
C LEU A 71 -2.94 -8.86 -18.60
N LEU A 72 -3.71 -9.62 -17.83
CA LEU A 72 -4.89 -10.34 -18.31
C LEU A 72 -5.97 -9.37 -18.81
N LEU A 73 -6.19 -8.26 -18.10
CA LEU A 73 -7.13 -7.21 -18.52
C LEU A 73 -6.69 -6.55 -19.83
N ILE A 74 -5.40 -6.22 -19.98
CA ILE A 74 -4.85 -5.67 -21.22
C ILE A 74 -5.05 -6.62 -22.40
N VAL A 75 -4.72 -7.91 -22.22
CA VAL A 75 -4.92 -8.93 -23.27
C VAL A 75 -6.40 -9.13 -23.58
N ALA A 76 -7.29 -9.05 -22.59
CA ALA A 76 -8.73 -9.21 -22.79
C ALA A 76 -9.39 -8.04 -23.55
N ILE A 77 -8.79 -6.84 -23.54
CA ILE A 77 -9.34 -5.64 -24.19
C ILE A 77 -8.67 -5.38 -25.55
N LEU A 78 -7.47 -5.92 -25.79
CA LEU A 78 -6.79 -5.80 -27.07
C LEU A 78 -7.45 -6.73 -28.12
N PRO A 79 -7.94 -6.21 -29.26
CA PRO A 79 -8.65 -6.99 -30.28
C PRO A 79 -7.75 -7.99 -31.02
#